data_AF-A0A1B8FRQ1-F1
#
_entry.id   AF-A0A1B8FRQ1-F1
#
_cell.length_a   1.000
_cell.length_b   1.000
_cell.length_c   1.000
_cell.angle_alpha   90.00
_cell.angle_beta   90.00
_cell.angle_gamma   90.00
#
_symmetry.space_group_name_H-M   'P 1'
#
loop_
_entity.id
_entity.type
_entity.pdbx_description
1 polymer ?
#
loop_
_entity_poly.entity_id
_entity_poly.type
_entity_poly.pdbx_seq_one_letter_code
_entity_poly.pdbx_strand_id
1 'polypeptide(L)'
;MPEFTRLLQRQPGFLHIAWGRWVEFPDTVQMLINWDTIESHHLFEKSGADYAALGVIVKSVVAEPPVVYHVNFKSDNGLTILATSAA
;
A
#
# COMPACT_ATOMS: atom_id res chain seq x y z
N MET A 1 8.63 -14.73 -4.07
CA MET A 1 8.16 -13.36 -3.74
C MET A 1 9.13 -12.37 -4.33
N PRO A 2 8.67 -11.36 -5.10
CA PRO A 2 9.54 -10.31 -5.64
C PRO A 2 10.34 -9.60 -4.53
N GLU A 3 11.57 -9.17 -4.81
CA GLU A 3 12.45 -8.48 -3.84
C GLU A 3 11.78 -7.25 -3.20
N PHE A 4 11.01 -6.50 -3.97
CA PHE A 4 10.29 -5.31 -3.46
C PHE A 4 9.28 -5.66 -2.35
N THR A 5 8.64 -6.83 -2.45
CA THR A 5 7.66 -7.26 -1.46
C THR A 5 8.32 -7.59 -0.14
N ARG A 6 9.54 -8.16 -0.18
CA ARG A 6 10.33 -8.47 1.04
C ARG A 6 10.77 -7.22 1.78
N LEU A 7 11.12 -6.17 1.04
CA LEU A 7 11.51 -4.88 1.61
C LEU A 7 10.37 -4.26 2.41
N LEU A 8 9.14 -4.30 1.89
CA LEU A 8 7.96 -3.82 2.62
C LEU A 8 7.60 -4.75 3.78
N GLN A 9 7.64 -6.06 3.58
CA GLN A 9 7.28 -7.06 4.59
C GLN A 9 8.12 -7.01 5.87
N ARG A 10 9.37 -6.54 5.79
CA ARG A 10 10.24 -6.43 6.98
C ARG A 10 10.02 -5.14 7.79
N GLN A 11 9.21 -4.20 7.30
CA GLN A 11 8.99 -2.94 7.99
C GLN A 11 8.01 -3.12 9.15
N PRO A 12 8.30 -2.53 10.33
CA PRO A 12 7.35 -2.53 11.44
C PRO A 12 5.98 -1.96 11.01
N GLY A 13 4.91 -2.65 11.38
CA GLY A 13 3.53 -2.23 11.08
C GLY A 13 3.04 -2.51 9.66
N PHE A 14 3.87 -3.09 8.78
CA PHE A 14 3.39 -3.56 7.48
C PHE A 14 2.39 -4.72 7.65
N LEU A 15 1.27 -4.66 6.95
CA LEU A 15 0.25 -5.71 6.99
C LEU A 15 0.12 -6.45 5.66
N HIS A 16 -0.05 -5.72 4.56
CA HIS A 16 -0.35 -6.32 3.27
C HIS A 16 0.02 -5.42 2.10
N ILE A 17 0.21 -6.04 0.92
CA ILE A 17 0.31 -5.33 -0.34
C ILE A 17 -0.44 -6.06 -1.45
N ALA A 18 -1.21 -5.31 -2.21
CA ALA A 18 -1.71 -5.69 -3.52
C ALA A 18 -1.22 -4.67 -4.54
N TRP A 19 -0.80 -5.13 -5.73
CA TRP A 19 -0.36 -4.23 -6.78
C TRP A 19 -0.55 -4.86 -8.16
N GLY A 20 -0.63 -4.02 -9.18
CA GLY A 20 -0.78 -4.45 -10.56
C GLY A 20 -1.06 -3.29 -11.51
N ARG A 21 -1.30 -3.64 -12.77
CA ARG A 21 -1.77 -2.69 -13.79
C ARG A 21 -3.29 -2.64 -13.79
N TRP A 22 -3.85 -1.50 -14.16
CA TRP A 22 -5.28 -1.41 -14.42
C TRP A 22 -5.65 -2.18 -15.68
N VAL A 23 -6.84 -2.77 -15.70
CA VAL A 23 -7.31 -3.58 -16.83
C VAL A 23 -7.62 -2.67 -18.03
N GLU A 24 -8.33 -1.57 -17.78
CA GLU A 24 -8.76 -0.60 -18.78
C GLU A 24 -7.64 0.35 -19.21
N PHE A 25 -6.64 0.55 -18.35
CA PHE A 25 -5.50 1.44 -18.60
C PHE A 25 -4.20 0.71 -18.26
N PRO A 26 -3.68 -0.16 -19.15
CA PRO A 26 -2.54 -1.02 -18.87
C PRO A 26 -1.24 -0.29 -18.52
N ASP A 27 -1.12 0.98 -18.91
CA ASP A 27 0.02 1.85 -18.58
C ASP A 27 -0.06 2.44 -17.17
N THR A 28 -1.20 2.26 -16.48
CA THR A 28 -1.40 2.70 -15.10
C THR A 28 -1.07 1.57 -14.14
N VAL A 29 -0.14 1.80 -13.22
CA VAL A 29 0.19 0.90 -12.11
C VAL A 29 -0.41 1.45 -10.82
N GLN A 30 -0.98 0.56 -10.02
CA GLN A 30 -1.50 0.90 -8.69
C GLN A 30 -0.94 -0.05 -7.64
N MET A 31 -0.67 0.53 -6.46
CA MET A 31 -0.24 -0.19 -5.27
C MET A 31 -1.18 0.16 -4.13
N LEU A 32 -1.66 -0.86 -3.43
CA LEU A 32 -2.41 -0.75 -2.19
C LEU A 32 -1.55 -1.35 -1.09
N ILE A 33 -1.06 -0.50 -0.19
CA ILE A 33 -0.20 -0.91 0.92
C ILE A 33 -0.98 -0.69 2.21
N ASN A 34 -1.17 -1.76 2.97
CA ASN A 34 -1.86 -1.69 4.25
C ASN A 34 -0.84 -1.63 5.39
N TRP A 35 -1.02 -0.66 6.25
CA TRP A 35 -0.25 -0.45 7.47
C TRP A 35 -1.18 -0.50 8.67
N ASP A 36 -0.67 -0.91 9.83
CA ASP A 36 -1.42 -0.88 11.08
C ASP A 36 -1.83 0.54 11.50
N THR A 37 -0.97 1.51 11.20
CA THR A 37 -1.11 2.94 11.48
C THR A 37 -0.46 3.77 10.37
N ILE A 38 -0.87 5.03 10.23
CA ILE A 38 -0.22 5.96 9.29
C ILE A 38 1.20 6.30 9.76
N GLU A 39 1.44 6.27 11.07
CA GLU A 39 2.75 6.52 11.68
C GLU A 39 3.78 5.46 11.26
N SER A 40 3.40 4.17 11.22
CA SER A 40 4.28 3.10 10.73
C SER A 40 4.75 3.34 9.30
N HIS A 41 3.86 3.83 8.43
CA HIS A 41 4.23 4.23 7.07
C HIS A 41 5.22 5.40 7.07
N HIS A 42 4.94 6.47 7.83
CA HIS A 42 5.85 7.62 7.90
C HIS A 42 7.22 7.27 8.51
N LEU A 43 7.28 6.30 9.43
CA LEU A 43 8.55 5.77 9.94
C LEU A 43 9.32 5.03 8.84
N PHE A 44 8.63 4.24 8.01
CA PHE A 44 9.23 3.63 6.85
C PHE A 44 9.76 4.67 5.85
N GLU A 45 9.04 5.75 5.56
CA GLU A 45 9.53 6.85 4.71
C GLU A 45 10.84 7.48 5.22
N LYS A 46 11.05 7.44 6.55
CA LYS A 46 12.25 7.96 7.23
C LYS A 46 13.36 6.91 7.41
N SER A 47 13.17 5.68 6.94
CA SER A 47 14.10 4.55 7.13
C SER A 47 15.41 4.67 6.33
N GLY A 48 15.57 5.74 5.53
CA GLY A 48 16.79 6.01 4.79
C GLY A 48 17.04 4.98 3.69
N ALA A 49 17.94 4.03 3.96
CA ALA A 49 18.39 3.04 2.97
C ALA A 49 17.25 2.16 2.45
N ASP A 50 16.31 1.77 3.31
CA ASP A 50 15.18 0.93 2.94
C ASP A 50 14.20 1.68 2.03
N TYR A 51 13.82 2.90 2.39
CA TYR A 51 12.96 3.72 1.55
C TYR A 51 13.63 4.09 0.22
N ALA A 52 14.95 4.37 0.23
CA ALA A 52 15.72 4.63 -0.98
C ALA A 52 15.74 3.40 -1.91
N ALA A 53 15.92 2.20 -1.36
CA ALA A 53 15.89 0.96 -2.12
C ALA A 53 14.50 0.69 -2.74
N LEU A 54 13.41 1.00 -2.03
CA LEU A 54 12.07 0.98 -2.63
C LEU A 54 11.97 1.97 -3.79
N GLY A 55 12.49 3.19 -3.62
CA GLY A 55 12.49 4.23 -4.64
C GLY A 55 13.20 3.81 -5.93
N VAL A 56 14.30 3.05 -5.86
CA VAL A 56 14.98 2.49 -7.04
C VAL A 56 14.07 1.53 -7.80
N ILE A 57 13.35 0.66 -7.07
CA ILE A 57 12.45 -0.32 -7.68
C ILE A 57 11.27 0.40 -8.35
N VAL A 58 10.62 1.34 -7.63
CA VAL A 58 9.48 2.11 -8.15
C VAL A 58 9.89 2.85 -9.43
N LYS A 59 11.03 3.55 -9.42
CA LYS A 59 11.55 4.28 -10.60
C LYS A 59 11.82 3.41 -11.83
N SER A 60 12.00 2.09 -11.67
CA SER A 60 12.16 1.19 -12.81
C SER A 60 10.83 0.78 -13.47
N VAL A 61 9.71 1.07 -12.82
CA VAL A 61 8.37 0.67 -13.25
C VAL A 61 7.54 1.86 -13.73
N VAL A 62 7.67 3.03 -13.09
CA VAL A 62 6.83 4.21 -13.36
C VAL A 62 7.59 5.30 -14.12
N ALA A 63 6.89 6.00 -15.01
CA ALA A 63 7.45 7.13 -15.77
C ALA A 63 7.60 8.39 -14.92
N GLU A 64 6.77 8.56 -13.89
CA GLU A 64 6.73 9.72 -13.01
C GLU A 64 6.55 9.28 -11.53
N PRO A 65 6.90 10.13 -10.54
CA PRO A 65 6.67 9.82 -9.14
C PRO A 65 5.20 9.48 -8.87
N PRO A 66 4.90 8.43 -8.07
CA PRO A 66 3.53 8.06 -7.76
C PRO A 66 2.86 9.13 -6.88
N VAL A 67 1.56 9.35 -7.12
CA VAL A 67 0.72 10.11 -6.20
C VAL A 67 0.30 9.19 -5.06
N VAL A 68 0.54 9.61 -3.82
CA VAL A 68 0.24 8.82 -2.61
C VAL A 68 -1.00 9.36 -1.93
N TYR A 69 -1.93 8.46 -1.60
CA TYR A 69 -3.14 8.75 -0.83
C TYR A 69 -3.17 7.89 0.44
N HIS A 70 -3.43 8.52 1.58
CA HIS A 70 -3.71 7.81 2.83
C HIS A 70 -5.21 7.77 3.06
N VAL A 71 -5.77 6.57 3.16
CA VAL A 71 -7.21 6.36 3.39
C VAL A 71 -7.38 5.53 4.65
N ASN A 72 -8.18 6.02 5.59
CA ASN A 72 -8.58 5.26 6.77
C ASN A 72 -9.88 4.53 6.48
N PHE A 73 -9.83 3.19 6.41
CA PHE A 73 -10.99 2.34 6.16
C PHE A 73 -11.80 1.99 7.43
N LYS A 74 -11.41 2.52 8.60
CA LYS A 74 -12.26 2.42 9.79
C LYS A 74 -13.47 3.31 9.58
N SER A 75 -14.65 2.71 9.67
CA SER A 75 -15.90 3.44 9.82
C SER A 75 -15.91 4.14 11.18
N ASP A 76 -16.31 5.42 11.22
CA ASP A 76 -16.55 6.16 12.47
C ASP A 76 -17.60 5.45 13.36
N ASN A 77 -18.45 4.62 12.74
CA ASN A 77 -19.54 3.88 13.39
C ASN A 77 -19.30 2.36 13.48
N GLY A 78 -18.09 1.88 13.13
CA GLY A 78 -17.81 0.44 12.96
C GLY A 78 -18.43 -0.17 11.70
N LEU A 79 -18.09 -1.43 11.40
CA LEU A 79 -18.71 -2.20 10.33
C LEU A 79 -20.19 -2.46 10.67
N THR A 80 -21.09 -1.65 10.12
CA THR A 80 -22.53 -1.95 10.17
C THR A 80 -22.82 -3.03 9.13
N ILE A 81 -22.59 -4.30 9.50
CA ILE A 81 -23.14 -5.40 8.73
C ILE A 81 -24.65 -5.36 8.99
N LEU A 82 -25.40 -4.80 8.04
CA LEU A 82 -26.85 -4.99 8.01
C LEU A 82 -27.08 -6.49 7.89
N ALA A 83 -27.51 -7.11 8.99
CA ALA A 83 -27.95 -8.49 9.00
C ALA A 83 -29.07 -8.62 7.98
N THR A 84 -28.74 -9.11 6.79
CA THR A 84 -29.75 -9.45 5.80
C THR A 84 -30.43 -10.68 6.37
N SER A 85 -31.65 -10.53 6.88
CA SER A 85 -32.48 -11.67 7.26
C SER A 85 -32.69 -12.50 6.01
N ALA A 86 -32.11 -13.70 5.97
CA ALA A 86 -32.54 -14.72 5.04
C ALA A 86 -34.03 -14.99 5.30
N ALA A 87 -34.86 -14.74 4.29
CA ALA A 87 -36.24 -15.18 4.21
C ALA A 87 -36.33 -16.36 3.24
#